data_AF-A0AB35URJ2-F1
#
_entry.id   AF-A0AB35URJ2-F1
#
_cell.length_a   1.000
_cell.length_b   1.000
_cell.length_c   1.000
_cell.angle_alpha   90.00
_cell.angle_beta   90.00
_cell.angle_gamma   90.00
#
_symmetry.space_group_name_H-M   'P 1'
#
loop_
_entity.id
_entity.type
_entity.pdbx_description
1 polymer ?
#
loop_
_entity_poly.entity_id
_entity_poly.type
_entity_poly.pdbx_seq_one_letter_code
_entity_poly.pdbx_strand_id
1 'polypeptide(L)'
;MRKFLREHLQLMELLICILFFMAGSLMAVSLFLRASQVEKQSQELQSAVNAAQQQAELLRISDELTEPHLYFDAGWQPCDADDAVYRLDISSQNEHVLSLSVYRLTHEEAELIYSMETGGRL
;
A
#
# COMPACT_ATOMS: atom_id res chain seq x y z
N MET A 1 43.50 -34.24 -31.22
CA MET A 1 43.02 -32.93 -31.70
C MET A 1 41.49 -32.78 -31.67
N ARG A 2 40.69 -33.76 -32.13
CA ARG A 2 39.20 -33.69 -32.08
C ARG A 2 38.57 -33.68 -30.67
N LYS A 3 39.22 -34.25 -29.65
CA LYS A 3 38.74 -34.22 -28.24
C LYS A 3 38.80 -32.81 -27.64
N PHE A 4 39.91 -32.11 -27.84
CA PHE A 4 40.13 -30.74 -27.37
C PHE A 4 39.06 -29.76 -27.92
N LEU A 5 38.75 -29.85 -29.22
CA LEU A 5 37.71 -29.01 -29.83
C LEU A 5 36.30 -29.30 -29.26
N ARG A 6 36.00 -30.54 -28.87
CA ARG A 6 34.71 -30.95 -28.30
C ARG A 6 34.56 -30.48 -26.86
N GLU A 7 35.61 -30.61 -26.06
CA GLU A 7 35.65 -30.12 -24.66
C GLU A 7 35.50 -28.59 -24.61
N HIS A 8 36.18 -27.85 -25.51
CA HIS A 8 35.98 -26.41 -25.64
C HIS A 8 34.59 -26.01 -26.11
N LEU A 9 33.98 -26.77 -27.03
CA LEU A 9 32.63 -26.48 -27.52
C LEU A 9 31.57 -26.73 -26.42
N GLN A 10 31.75 -27.79 -25.61
CA GLN A 10 30.90 -28.08 -24.46
C GLN A 10 31.03 -27.03 -23.35
N LEU A 11 32.24 -26.51 -23.13
CA LEU A 11 32.48 -25.39 -22.20
C LEU A 11 31.75 -24.12 -22.66
N MET A 12 31.79 -23.81 -23.96
CA MET A 12 31.08 -22.65 -24.51
C MET A 12 29.56 -22.79 -24.38
N GLU A 13 29.01 -23.99 -24.61
CA GLU A 13 27.59 -24.27 -24.46
C GLU A 13 27.13 -24.08 -23.01
N LEU A 14 27.88 -24.64 -22.04
CA LEU A 14 27.59 -24.46 -20.62
C LEU A 14 27.68 -22.99 -20.20
N LEU A 15 28.68 -22.24 -20.70
CA LEU A 15 28.84 -20.82 -20.39
C LEU A 15 27.64 -20.00 -20.89
N ILE A 16 27.16 -20.27 -22.11
CA ILE A 16 25.96 -19.63 -22.66
C ILE A 16 24.72 -19.98 -21.81
N CYS A 17 24.55 -21.23 -21.40
CA CYS A 17 23.44 -21.63 -20.52
C CYS A 17 23.48 -20.89 -19.17
N ILE A 18 24.65 -20.79 -18.55
CA ILE A 18 24.82 -20.08 -17.27
C ILE A 18 24.56 -18.58 -17.46
N LEU A 19 24.99 -17.97 -18.56
CA LEU A 19 24.69 -16.56 -18.87
C LEU A 19 23.19 -16.31 -18.94
N PHE A 20 22.43 -17.13 -19.67
CA PHE A 20 20.98 -16.98 -19.75
C PHE A 20 20.30 -17.24 -18.40
N PHE A 21 20.78 -18.22 -17.64
CA PHE A 21 20.25 -18.52 -16.31
C PHE A 21 20.47 -17.35 -15.34
N MET A 22 21.65 -16.74 -15.36
CA MET A 22 21.96 -15.55 -14.54
C MET A 22 21.11 -14.35 -14.97
N ALA A 23 20.98 -14.09 -16.29
CA ALA A 23 20.15 -12.99 -16.80
C ALA A 23 18.68 -13.16 -16.42
N GLY A 24 18.13 -14.37 -16.55
CA GLY A 24 16.76 -14.70 -16.14
C GLY A 24 16.55 -14.54 -14.63
N SER A 25 17.51 -15.00 -13.81
CA SER A 25 17.45 -14.87 -12.35
C SER A 25 17.43 -13.41 -11.91
N LEU A 26 18.23 -12.55 -12.55
CA LEU A 26 18.25 -11.12 -12.27
C LEU A 26 16.88 -10.47 -12.58
N MET A 27 16.27 -10.82 -13.71
CA MET A 27 14.93 -10.33 -14.08
C MET A 27 13.88 -10.78 -13.06
N ALA A 28 13.88 -12.05 -12.67
CA ALA A 28 12.93 -12.60 -11.70
C ALA A 28 13.01 -11.89 -10.34
N VAL A 29 14.22 -11.66 -9.82
CA VAL A 29 14.42 -10.92 -8.56
C VAL A 29 13.95 -9.47 -8.70
N SER A 30 14.25 -8.81 -9.82
CA SER A 30 13.82 -7.42 -10.04
C SER A 30 12.29 -7.28 -10.08
N LEU A 31 11.60 -8.25 -10.68
CA LEU A 31 10.14 -8.28 -10.72
C LEU A 31 9.56 -8.51 -9.32
N PHE A 32 10.15 -9.44 -8.55
CA PHE A 32 9.74 -9.71 -7.18
C PHE A 32 9.87 -8.48 -6.27
N LEU A 33 11.00 -7.76 -6.35
CA LEU A 33 11.20 -6.54 -5.56
C LEU A 33 10.14 -5.48 -5.86
N ARG A 34 9.81 -5.29 -7.15
CA ARG A 34 8.76 -4.37 -7.57
C ARG A 34 7.37 -4.82 -7.09
N ALA A 35 7.07 -6.11 -7.22
CA ALA A 35 5.80 -6.66 -6.77
C ALA A 35 5.60 -6.46 -5.26
N SER A 36 6.63 -6.70 -4.44
CA SER A 36 6.58 -6.47 -3.00
C SER A 36 6.37 -4.98 -2.65
N GLN A 37 6.95 -4.06 -3.42
CA GLN A 37 6.69 -2.63 -3.23
C GLN A 37 5.24 -2.25 -3.54
N VAL A 38 4.70 -2.77 -4.64
CA VAL A 38 3.28 -2.56 -5.02
C VAL A 38 2.34 -3.19 -3.99
N GLU A 39 2.67 -4.36 -3.45
CA GLU A 39 1.89 -5.02 -2.40
C GLU A 39 1.79 -4.15 -1.15
N LYS A 40 2.88 -3.55 -0.69
CA LYS A 40 2.87 -2.65 0.48
C LYS A 40 1.97 -1.42 0.26
N GLN A 41 2.03 -0.81 -0.91
CA GLN A 41 1.18 0.33 -1.27
C GLN A 41 -0.30 -0.09 -1.36
N SER A 42 -0.57 -1.25 -1.94
CA SER A 42 -1.92 -1.82 -2.02
C SER A 42 -2.48 -2.15 -0.64
N GLN A 43 -1.65 -2.69 0.26
CA GLN A 43 -2.04 -3.01 1.63
C GLN A 43 -2.38 -1.75 2.42
N GLU A 44 -1.56 -0.71 2.30
CA GLU A 44 -1.82 0.58 2.94
C GLU A 44 -3.13 1.22 2.44
N LEU A 45 -3.32 1.26 1.13
CA LEU A 45 -4.56 1.78 0.55
C LEU A 45 -5.78 0.94 0.97
N GLN A 46 -5.67 -0.39 1.00
CA GLN A 46 -6.75 -1.26 1.42
C GLN A 46 -7.15 -1.01 2.87
N SER A 47 -6.19 -0.84 3.77
CA SER A 47 -6.46 -0.52 5.16
C SER A 47 -7.10 0.87 5.31
N ALA A 48 -6.65 1.86 4.54
CA ALA A 48 -7.26 3.19 4.51
C ALA A 48 -8.73 3.15 4.06
N VAL A 49 -9.01 2.40 2.99
CA VAL A 49 -10.38 2.19 2.49
C VAL A 49 -11.23 1.50 3.55
N ASN A 50 -10.72 0.44 4.18
CA ASN A 50 -11.45 -0.29 5.21
C ASN A 50 -11.78 0.60 6.41
N ALA A 51 -10.84 1.42 6.87
CA ALA A 51 -11.06 2.35 7.99
C ALA A 51 -12.13 3.41 7.63
N ALA A 52 -12.03 4.01 6.44
CA ALA A 52 -13.01 4.97 5.96
C ALA A 52 -14.41 4.35 5.81
N GLN A 53 -14.51 3.15 5.24
CA GLN A 53 -15.79 2.45 5.09
C GLN A 53 -16.40 2.04 6.44
N GLN A 54 -15.58 1.55 7.36
CA GLN A 54 -16.03 1.22 8.72
C GLN A 54 -16.59 2.46 9.40
N GLN A 55 -15.90 3.60 9.31
CA GLN A 55 -16.36 4.84 9.90
C GLN A 55 -17.63 5.37 9.21
N ALA A 56 -17.70 5.29 7.88
CA ALA A 56 -18.89 5.68 7.14
C ALA A 56 -20.12 4.87 7.56
N GLU A 57 -19.96 3.56 7.80
CA GLU A 57 -21.05 2.69 8.27
C GLU A 57 -21.47 3.02 9.71
N LEU A 58 -20.53 3.34 10.60
CA LEU A 58 -20.83 3.76 11.97
C LEU A 58 -21.61 5.07 12.01
N LEU A 59 -21.23 6.04 11.18
CA LEU A 59 -21.94 7.32 11.04
C LEU A 59 -23.35 7.12 10.47
N ARG A 60 -23.51 6.21 9.51
CA ARG A 60 -24.82 5.87 8.94
C ARG A 60 -25.78 5.27 9.98
N ILE A 61 -25.25 4.59 10.99
CA ILE A 61 -26.06 3.95 12.05
C ILE A 61 -26.32 4.92 13.21
N SER A 62 -25.33 5.73 13.58
CA SER A 62 -25.37 6.47 14.84
C SER A 62 -25.81 7.94 14.71
N ASP A 63 -25.88 8.52 13.49
CA ASP A 63 -26.17 9.94 13.18
C ASP A 63 -25.35 10.99 13.98
N GLU A 64 -24.49 10.55 14.90
CA GLU A 64 -23.75 11.38 15.84
C GLU A 64 -22.25 11.23 15.56
N LEU A 65 -21.62 12.34 15.18
CA LEU A 65 -20.17 12.43 15.01
C LEU A 65 -19.51 12.46 16.41
N THR A 66 -19.03 11.32 16.88
CA THR A 66 -18.35 11.23 18.18
C THR A 66 -16.98 11.93 18.16
N GLU A 67 -16.20 11.73 17.10
CA GLU A 67 -14.88 12.35 16.92
C GLU A 67 -14.64 12.68 15.44
N PRO A 68 -14.23 13.92 15.10
CA PRO A 68 -13.96 14.31 13.72
C PRO A 68 -12.62 13.79 13.18
N HIS A 69 -11.73 13.35 14.07
CA HIS A 69 -10.39 12.86 13.75
C HIS A 69 -10.14 11.54 14.47
N LEU A 70 -9.74 10.52 13.73
CA LEU A 70 -9.33 9.21 14.26
C LEU A 70 -7.87 8.97 13.89
N TYR A 71 -7.08 8.46 14.83
CA TYR A 71 -5.65 8.25 14.66
C TYR A 71 -5.31 6.76 14.68
N PHE A 72 -4.40 6.34 13.81
CA PHE A 72 -3.95 4.96 13.73
C PHE A 72 -2.43 4.87 13.67
N ASP A 73 -1.89 3.82 14.29
CA ASP A 73 -0.47 3.50 14.29
C ASP A 73 -0.04 2.86 12.95
N ALA A 74 1.24 2.49 12.82
CA ALA A 74 1.77 1.79 11.64
C ALA A 74 1.08 0.44 11.36
N GLY A 75 0.43 -0.15 12.36
CA GLY A 75 -0.31 -1.41 12.29
C GLY A 75 -1.82 -1.24 12.06
N TRP A 76 -2.29 -0.02 11.73
CA TRP A 76 -3.70 0.32 11.58
C TRP A 76 -4.55 0.05 12.83
N GLN A 77 -3.94 0.12 14.01
CA GLN A 77 -4.64 0.04 15.29
C GLN A 77 -4.96 1.45 15.80
N PRO A 78 -6.15 1.68 16.39
CA PRO A 78 -6.48 2.96 17.01
C PRO A 78 -5.45 3.36 18.06
N CYS A 79 -4.97 4.60 18.00
CA CYS A 79 -3.94 5.12 18.91
C CYS A 79 -4.19 6.60 19.22
N ASP A 80 -3.37 7.17 20.12
CA ASP A 80 -3.36 8.60 20.40
C ASP A 80 -2.64 9.39 19.31
N ALA A 81 -2.88 10.71 19.26
CA ALA A 81 -2.32 11.59 18.23
C ALA A 81 -0.78 11.65 18.21
N ASP A 82 -0.11 11.43 19.35
CA ASP A 82 1.35 11.46 19.47
C ASP A 82 2.04 10.27 18.78
N ASP A 83 1.40 9.10 18.76
CA ASP A 83 1.94 7.87 18.16
C ASP A 83 1.38 7.60 16.75
N ALA A 84 0.58 8.52 16.23
CA ALA A 84 -0.18 8.35 15.01
C ALA A 84 0.72 8.39 13.77
N VAL A 85 0.57 7.37 12.92
CA VAL A 85 1.15 7.31 11.57
C VAL A 85 0.09 7.65 10.52
N TYR A 86 -1.18 7.37 10.81
CA TYR A 86 -2.30 7.66 9.94
C TYR A 86 -3.37 8.45 10.67
N ARG A 87 -4.10 9.28 9.93
CA ARG A 87 -5.22 10.06 10.44
C ARG A 87 -6.40 9.97 9.48
N LEU A 88 -7.59 9.72 10.02
CA LEU A 88 -8.84 9.77 9.27
C LEU A 88 -9.61 11.01 9.74
N ASP A 89 -9.87 11.90 8.80
CA ASP A 89 -10.62 13.14 9.01
C ASP A 89 -12.04 12.97 8.44
N ILE A 90 -13.03 13.37 9.22
CA ILE A 90 -14.43 13.34 8.85
C ILE A 90 -14.92 14.79 8.77
N SER A 91 -15.37 15.20 7.59
CA SER A 91 -15.87 16.55 7.37
C SER A 91 -17.25 16.51 6.72
N SER A 92 -18.15 17.39 7.15
CA SER A 92 -19.42 17.60 6.44
C SER A 92 -19.20 18.59 5.31
N GLN A 93 -19.48 18.18 4.08
CA GLN A 93 -19.44 19.08 2.92
C GLN A 93 -20.80 19.80 2.75
N ASN A 94 -21.90 19.11 3.06
CA ASN A 94 -23.28 19.62 3.04
C ASN A 94 -24.13 18.87 4.10
N GLU A 95 -25.38 19.30 4.35
CA GLU A 95 -26.32 18.62 5.29
C GLU A 95 -26.55 17.12 5.01
N HIS A 96 -26.24 16.65 3.79
CA HIS A 96 -26.49 15.27 3.37
C HIS A 96 -25.23 14.51 2.92
N VAL A 97 -24.06 15.14 2.94
CA VAL A 97 -22.82 14.55 2.39
C VAL A 97 -21.68 14.72 3.37
N LEU A 98 -21.11 13.58 3.77
CA LEU A 98 -19.91 13.46 4.57
C LEU A 98 -18.73 13.09 3.67
N SER A 99 -17.60 13.76 3.86
CA SER A 99 -16.33 13.41 3.24
C SER A 99 -15.41 12.82 4.31
N LEU A 100 -14.91 11.62 4.05
CA LEU A 100 -13.93 10.93 4.87
C LEU A 100 -12.60 10.87 4.12
N SER A 101 -11.55 11.43 4.71
CA SER A 101 -10.23 11.53 4.09
C SER A 101 -9.19 10.92 5.02
N VAL A 102 -8.37 10.01 4.49
CA VAL A 102 -7.33 9.29 5.22
C VAL A 102 -5.96 9.79 4.78
N TYR A 103 -5.17 10.22 5.75
CA TYR A 103 -3.85 10.81 5.57
C TYR A 103 -2.77 9.94 6.20
N ARG A 104 -1.59 9.93 5.58
CA ARG A 104 -0.31 9.52 6.15
C ARG A 104 0.33 10.71 6.83
N LEU A 105 0.64 10.61 8.11
CA LEU A 105 1.37 11.64 8.83
C LEU A 105 2.87 11.44 8.58
N THR A 106 3.50 12.36 7.85
CA THR A 106 4.96 12.42 7.72
C THR A 106 5.52 13.59 8.53
N HIS A 107 6.83 13.61 8.76
CA HIS A 107 7.47 14.67 9.56
C HIS A 107 7.30 16.09 8.98
N GLU A 108 7.02 16.22 7.68
CA GLU A 108 6.92 17.52 6.99
C GLU A 108 5.48 17.88 6.64
N GLU A 109 4.67 16.92 6.17
CA GLU A 109 3.28 17.18 5.77
C GLU A 109 2.41 15.91 5.80
N ALA A 110 1.09 16.10 5.92
CA ALA A 110 0.13 15.00 5.84
C ALA A 110 -0.18 14.66 4.37
N GLU A 111 0.16 13.45 3.93
CA GLU A 111 -0.08 12.98 2.55
C GLU A 111 -1.45 12.29 2.47
N LEU A 112 -2.32 12.74 1.56
CA LEU A 112 -3.63 12.10 1.36
C LEU A 112 -3.46 10.72 0.68
N ILE A 113 -3.89 9.66 1.35
CA ILE A 113 -3.88 8.28 0.81
C ILE A 113 -5.19 7.97 0.10
N TYR A 114 -6.31 8.30 0.74
CA TYR A 114 -7.64 7.94 0.25
C TYR A 114 -8.67 8.97 0.68
N SER A 115 -9.69 9.19 -0.16
CA SER A 115 -10.85 10.01 0.20
C SER A 115 -12.11 9.40 -0.39
N MET A 116 -13.20 9.45 0.38
CA MET A 116 -14.52 9.04 -0.08
C MET A 116 -15.59 10.01 0.40
N GLU A 117 -16.65 10.14 -0.39
CA GLU A 117 -17.86 10.85 -0.02
C GLU A 117 -18.96 9.82 0.24
N THR A 118 -19.73 10.02 1.31
CA THR A 118 -20.87 9.18 1.65
C THR A 118 -22.08 10.03 1.97
N GLY A 119 -23.26 9.51 1.61
CA GLY A 119 -24.52 10.11 2.02
C GLY A 119 -24.71 9.88 3.52
N GLY A 120 -24.75 10.96 4.29
CA GLY A 120 -24.98 10.93 5.73
C GLY A 120 -26.01 11.98 6.11
N ARG A 121 -26.87 11.70 7.08
CA ARG A 121 -27.73 12.71 7.69
C ARG A 121 -26.96 13.18 8.92
N LEU A 122 -26.64 14.47 8.98
CA LEU A 122 -26.15 15.09 10.23
C LEU A 122 -27.26 15.95 10.82
#